data_AF-A0A7C6HKE2-F1
#
_entry.id   AF-A0A7C6HKE2-F1
#
_cell.length_a   1.000
_cell.length_b   1.000
_cell.length_c   1.000
_cell.angle_alpha   90.00
_cell.angle_beta   90.00
_cell.angle_gamma   90.00
#
_symmetry.space_group_name_H-M   'P 1'
#
loop_
_entity.id
_entity.type
_entity.pdbx_description
1 polymer ?
#
loop_
_entity_poly.entity_id
_entity_poly.type
_entity_poly.pdbx_seq_one_letter_code
_entity_poly.pdbx_strand_id
1 'polypeptide(L)' 'MLADEELSSLLEIEVGDPMLRFNEVAYNIDNEIVLYSQESYVDGIFNHQTLRKKI' A
#
# COMPACT_ATOMS: atom_id res chain seq x y z
N MET A 1 -6.00 -5.72 -2.99
CA MET A 1 -7.16 -6.08 -2.14
C MET A 1 -8.40 -5.42 -2.74
N LEU A 2 -9.59 -5.70 -2.21
CA LEU A 2 -10.81 -4.99 -2.59
C LEU A 2 -11.24 -4.06 -1.43
N ALA A 3 -11.84 -2.93 -1.74
CA ALA A 3 -12.39 -2.00 -0.75
C ALA A 3 -13.55 -2.65 0.02
N ASP A 4 -13.49 -2.62 1.35
CA ASP A 4 -14.63 -2.93 2.21
C ASP A 4 -15.49 -1.68 2.45
N GLU A 5 -16.55 -1.80 3.24
CA GLU A 5 -17.47 -0.69 3.51
C GLU A 5 -16.78 0.51 4.18
N GLU A 6 -15.81 0.26 5.07
CA GLU A 6 -15.08 1.31 5.77
C GLU A 6 -14.14 2.06 4.83
N LEU A 7 -13.33 1.33 4.06
CA LEU A 7 -12.39 1.92 3.11
C LEU A 7 -13.11 2.61 1.94
N SER A 8 -14.20 2.03 1.46
CA SER A 8 -15.05 2.62 0.41
C SER A 8 -15.60 3.98 0.85
N SER A 9 -16.09 4.07 2.08
CA SER A 9 -16.60 5.31 2.65
C SER A 9 -15.48 6.35 2.85
N LEU A 10 -14.32 5.92 3.40
CA LEU A 10 -13.21 6.83 3.70
C LEU A 10 -12.53 7.39 2.44
N LEU A 11 -12.44 6.59 1.38
CA LEU A 11 -11.71 6.93 0.16
C LEU A 11 -12.62 7.40 -0.98
N GLU A 12 -13.93 7.44 -0.75
CA GLU A 12 -14.96 7.84 -1.71
C GLU A 12 -14.93 7.01 -3.01
N ILE A 13 -14.82 5.69 -2.87
CA ILE A 13 -14.82 4.70 -3.96
C ILE A 13 -15.93 3.67 -3.77
N GLU A 14 -16.19 2.80 -4.76
CA GLU A 14 -17.23 1.77 -4.61
C GLU A 14 -16.75 0.59 -3.74
N VAL A 15 -17.67 -0.02 -2.99
CA VAL A 15 -17.37 -1.26 -2.27
C VAL A 15 -17.02 -2.34 -3.29
N GLY A 16 -15.89 -3.01 -3.08
CA GLY A 16 -15.36 -3.99 -4.01
C GLY A 16 -14.37 -3.42 -5.04
N ASP A 17 -14.13 -2.10 -5.07
CA ASP A 17 -13.14 -1.52 -5.98
C ASP A 17 -11.73 -2.08 -5.72
N PRO A 18 -10.95 -2.35 -6.78
CA PRO A 18 -9.60 -2.86 -6.63
C PRO A 18 -8.68 -1.79 -6.04
N MET A 19 -7.87 -2.20 -5.06
CA MET A 19 -6.92 -1.35 -4.38
C MET A 19 -5.55 -2.02 -4.25
N LEU A 20 -4.50 -1.20 -4.29
CA LEU A 20 -3.16 -1.63 -3.94
C LEU A 20 -2.98 -1.49 -2.42
N ARG A 21 -2.55 -2.57 -1.76
CA ARG A 21 -2.14 -2.53 -0.36
C ARG A 21 -0.64 -2.75 -0.24
N PHE A 22 0.03 -1.83 0.43
CA PHE A 22 1.46 -1.84 0.67
C PHE A 22 1.69 -1.94 2.17
N ASN A 23 2.41 -2.96 2.62
CA ASN A 23 2.82 -3.10 4.01
C ASN A 23 4.33 -2.92 4.06
N GLU A 24 4.80 -1.93 4.80
CA GLU A 24 6.22 -1.61 4.91
C GLU A 24 6.72 -1.80 6.34
N VAL A 25 7.90 -2.41 6.44
CA VAL A 25 8.73 -2.37 7.64
C VAL A 25 10.09 -1.83 7.21
N ALA A 26 10.47 -0.67 7.74
CA ALA A 26 11.76 -0.06 7.43
C ALA A 26 12.72 -0.18 8.62
N TYR A 27 13.98 -0.44 8.29
CA TYR A 27 15.07 -0.55 9.24
C TYR A 27 16.09 0.55 8.98
N ASN A 28 16.70 1.10 10.03
CA ASN A 28 17.86 1.97 9.90
C ASN A 28 19.13 1.17 9.59
N ILE A 29 20.27 1.87 9.51
CA ILE A 29 21.58 1.25 9.21
C ILE A 29 22.04 0.27 10.30
N ASP A 30 21.53 0.42 11.52
CA ASP A 30 21.85 -0.42 12.67
C ASP A 30 20.89 -1.62 12.80
N ASN A 31 20.05 -1.87 11.78
CA ASN A 31 19.00 -2.90 11.75
C ASN A 31 17.91 -2.73 12.82
N GLU A 32 17.69 -1.51 13.31
CA GLU A 32 16.58 -1.20 14.19
C GLU A 32 15.36 -0.77 13.37
N ILE A 33 14.18 -1.15 13.83
CA ILE A 33 12.93 -0.83 13.13
C ILE A 33 12.58 0.64 13.38
N VAL A 34 12.42 1.39 12.29
CA VAL A 34 12.07 2.82 12.34
C VAL A 34 10.68 3.10 11.79
N LEU A 35 10.07 2.16 11.08
CA LEU A 35 8.73 2.32 10.51
C LEU A 35 7.98 0.98 10.47
N TYR A 36 6.70 1.06 10.84
CA TYR A 36 5.67 0.12 10.43
C TYR A 36 4.56 0.91 9.75
N SER A 37 4.33 0.67 8.45
CA SER A 37 3.23 1.29 7.73
C SER A 37 2.35 0.23 7.05
N GLN A 38 1.06 0.54 7.03
CA GLN A 38 0.08 -0.16 6.22
C GLN A 38 -0.65 0.90 5.41
N GLU A 39 -0.49 0.82 4.10
CA GLU A 39 -0.94 1.83 3.17
C GLU A 39 -1.87 1.20 2.14
N SER A 40 -2.93 1.94 1.80
CA SER A 40 -3.95 1.52 0.85
C SER A 40 -4.11 2.62 -0.19
N TYR A 41 -3.90 2.28 -1.46
CA TYR A 41 -3.95 3.19 -2.59
C TYR A 41 -5.10 2.83 -3.53
N VAL A 42 -5.92 3.83 -3.85
CA VAL A 42 -6.94 3.77 -4.89
C VAL A 42 -6.26 3.77 -6.27
N ASP A 43 -6.89 3.13 -7.25
CA ASP A 43 -6.42 3.19 -8.63
C ASP A 43 -6.25 4.64 -9.12
N GLY A 44 -5.23 4.86 -9.95
CA GLY A 44 -4.87 6.19 -10.46
C GLY A 44 -4.12 7.13 -9.50
N ILE A 45 -4.06 6.83 -8.19
CA ILE A 45 -3.32 7.67 -7.22
C ILE A 45 -1.82 7.37 -7.22
N PHE A 46 -1.44 6.09 -7.42
CA PHE A 46 -0.05 5.66 -7.31
C PHE A 46 0.35 4.78 -8.51
N ASN A 47 1.34 5.24 -9.27
CA ASN A 47 1.96 4.46 -10.34
C ASN A 47 3.29 3.87 -9.84
N HIS A 48 3.26 2.61 -9.41
CA HIS A 48 4.44 1.93 -8.88
C HIS A 48 5.20 1.16 -9.97
N GLN A 49 6.48 1.49 -10.16
CA GLN A 49 7.37 0.76 -11.06
C GLN A 49 8.56 0.20 -10.28
N THR A 50 8.93 -1.04 -10.55
CA THR A 50 10.08 -1.68 -9.91
C THR A 50 11.10 -2.12 -10.94
N LEU A 51 12.38 -1.82 -10.67
CA LEU A 51 13.49 -2.44 -11.37
C LEU A 51 13.96 -3.64 -10.54
N ARG A 52 13.73 -4.85 -11.04
CA ARG A 52 14.16 -6.08 -10.38
C ARG A 52 15.31 -6.71 -11.14
N LYS A 53 16.50 -6.75 -10.52
CA LYS A 53 17.58 -7.63 -10.99
C LYS A 53 17.30 -9.05 -10.52
N LYS A 54 17.17 -9.99 -11.46
CA LYS A 54 17.08 -11.42 -11.13
C LYS A 54 18.48 -11.90 -10.74
N ILE A 55 18.61 -12.43 -9.52
CA ILE A 55 19.83 -13.08 -9.01
C ILE A 55 19.77 -14.57 -9.37
#